data_AF-A0A7S7W191-F1
#
_entry.id   AF-A0A7S7W191-F1
#
_cell.length_a   1.000
_cell.length_b   1.000
_cell.length_c   1.000
_cell.angle_alpha   90.00
_cell.angle_beta   90.00
_cell.angle_gamma   90.00
#
_symmetry.space_group_name_H-M   'P 1'
#
loop_
_entity.id
_entity.type
_entity.pdbx_description
1 polymer ?
#
loop_
_entity_poly.entity_id
_entity_poly.type
_entity_poly.pdbx_seq_one_letter_code
_entity_poly.pdbx_strand_id
1 'polypeptide(L)'
;MTNPPGILGAVMPDHEEFDPVLAGDPLADLLLSVAAIIVLAVLAILPSLPQRDASTAEAEVEFQLDGRRVTPWLATAAGLAIDAPPTTLIPLDRMFLDQTLAATLQGMQRTSEPLVLFIAPGGSEAAFQLEVIASRHGIRRIRQVRLDSGCERTIALHCARRPPLPSEQVR
;
A
#
# COMPACT_ATOMS: atom_id res chain seq x y z
N MET A 1 45.95 75.18 -57.61
CA MET A 1 46.12 73.77 -58.04
C MET A 1 47.00 73.13 -56.98
N THR A 2 46.57 72.22 -56.11
CA THR A 2 45.63 71.09 -56.19
C THR A 2 45.26 70.68 -54.75
N ASN A 3 43.99 70.42 -54.45
CA ASN A 3 43.53 69.65 -53.29
C ASN A 3 43.29 68.19 -53.75
N PRO A 4 43.42 67.20 -52.85
CA PRO A 4 42.20 66.60 -52.28
C PRO A 4 42.29 66.22 -50.78
N PRO A 5 41.14 65.86 -50.16
CA PRO A 5 40.96 65.70 -48.71
C PRO A 5 41.02 64.23 -48.25
N GLY A 6 41.47 63.98 -47.02
CA GLY A 6 41.18 62.74 -46.26
C GLY A 6 40.28 63.11 -45.09
N ILE A 7 38.98 62.83 -45.10
CA ILE A 7 38.29 61.56 -44.79
C ILE A 7 38.47 61.12 -43.33
N LEU A 8 37.43 61.42 -42.55
CA LEU A 8 36.77 60.59 -41.53
C LEU A 8 37.63 59.69 -40.63
N GLY A 9 37.67 60.03 -39.34
CA GLY A 9 37.92 59.10 -38.23
C GLY A 9 37.75 59.87 -36.91
N ALA A 10 37.01 59.44 -35.90
CA ALA A 10 36.16 58.28 -35.73
C ALA A 10 35.03 58.68 -34.78
N VAL A 11 33.85 58.16 -35.07
CA VAL A 11 32.67 58.22 -34.20
C VAL A 11 32.57 56.85 -33.51
N MET A 12 32.31 56.93 -32.21
CA MET A 12 31.67 55.97 -31.30
C MET A 12 32.51 55.24 -30.23
N PRO A 13 31.90 55.14 -29.03
CA PRO A 13 32.47 54.55 -27.82
C PRO A 13 32.36 53.02 -27.89
N ASP A 14 32.99 52.32 -26.97
CA ASP A 14 32.25 51.39 -26.13
C ASP A 14 33.11 50.94 -24.94
N HIS A 15 32.47 50.98 -23.78
CA HIS A 15 32.91 50.29 -22.59
C HIS A 15 32.84 48.79 -22.87
N GLU A 16 33.97 48.16 -23.22
CA GLU A 16 34.11 46.72 -22.99
C GLU A 16 34.49 46.52 -21.51
N GLU A 17 33.45 46.62 -20.68
CA GLU A 17 33.36 45.95 -19.40
C GLU A 17 33.51 44.45 -19.70
N PHE A 18 34.69 43.90 -19.47
CA PHE A 18 34.92 42.46 -19.55
C PHE A 18 34.06 41.80 -18.48
N ASP A 19 32.91 41.28 -18.89
CA ASP A 19 32.15 40.26 -18.16
C ASP A 19 33.14 39.14 -17.79
N PRO A 20 33.34 38.81 -16.49
CA PRO A 20 34.13 37.66 -16.15
C PRO A 20 33.36 36.45 -16.68
N VAL A 21 33.89 35.83 -17.75
CA VAL A 21 33.55 34.47 -18.14
C VAL A 21 33.64 33.65 -16.86
N LEU A 22 32.48 33.30 -16.31
CA LEU A 22 32.33 32.37 -15.22
C LEU A 22 32.92 31.07 -15.78
N ALA A 23 34.23 30.88 -15.60
CA ALA A 23 34.91 29.64 -15.88
C ALA A 23 34.31 28.63 -14.90
N GLY A 24 33.20 28.01 -15.32
CA GLY A 24 32.52 26.99 -14.57
C GLY A 24 33.55 25.95 -14.19
N ASP A 25 33.63 25.65 -12.90
CA ASP A 25 34.57 24.68 -12.37
C ASP A 25 34.39 23.36 -13.16
N PRO A 26 35.37 22.95 -13.97
CA PRO A 26 35.21 21.80 -14.87
C PRO A 26 34.95 20.51 -14.11
N LEU A 27 35.32 20.47 -12.82
CA LEU A 27 35.07 19.34 -11.94
C LEU A 27 33.61 19.30 -11.49
N ALA A 28 32.99 20.46 -11.25
CA ALA A 28 31.57 20.58 -10.94
C ALA A 28 30.68 20.22 -12.15
N ASP A 29 31.09 20.64 -13.35
CA ASP A 29 30.36 20.33 -14.59
C ASP A 29 30.44 18.82 -14.92
N LEU A 30 31.60 18.20 -14.67
CA LEU A 30 31.79 16.76 -14.83
C LEU A 30 30.96 15.96 -13.81
N LEU A 31 30.93 16.37 -12.53
CA LEU A 31 30.09 15.75 -11.51
C LEU A 31 28.59 15.88 -11.83
N LEU A 32 28.17 17.04 -12.34
CA LEU A 32 26.79 17.28 -12.74
C LEU A 32 26.38 16.40 -13.92
N SER A 33 27.26 16.24 -14.92
CA SER A 33 27.01 15.36 -16.07
C SER A 33 26.88 13.89 -15.67
N VAL A 34 27.74 13.41 -14.76
CA VAL A 34 27.68 12.04 -14.23
C VAL A 34 26.39 11.81 -13.44
N ALA A 35 26.01 12.76 -12.57
CA ALA A 35 24.76 12.68 -11.83
C ALA A 35 23.54 12.64 -12.75
N ALA A 36 23.52 13.45 -13.81
CA ALA A 36 22.44 13.45 -14.79
C ALA A 36 22.32 12.11 -15.54
N ILE A 37 23.45 11.49 -15.91
CA ILE A 37 23.48 10.16 -16.53
C ILE A 37 22.94 9.09 -15.58
N ILE A 38 23.32 9.12 -14.30
CA ILE A 38 22.82 8.17 -13.29
C ILE A 38 21.31 8.30 -13.13
N VAL A 39 20.78 9.53 -13.03
CA VAL A 39 19.33 9.77 -12.90
C VAL A 39 18.57 9.27 -14.14
N LEU A 40 19.08 9.55 -15.34
CA LEU A 40 18.49 9.04 -16.59
C LEU A 40 18.54 7.51 -16.66
N ALA A 41 19.64 6.88 -16.24
CA ALA A 41 19.76 5.43 -16.19
C ALA A 41 18.77 4.81 -15.20
N VAL A 42 18.61 5.39 -14.00
CA VAL A 42 17.62 4.94 -13.01
C VAL A 42 16.20 5.07 -13.57
N LEU A 43 15.86 6.19 -14.21
CA LEU A 43 14.54 6.40 -14.82
C LEU A 43 14.29 5.49 -16.03
N ALA A 44 15.32 5.09 -16.78
CA ALA A 44 15.21 4.17 -17.90
C ALA A 44 15.10 2.69 -17.46
N ILE A 45 15.77 2.32 -16.36
CA ILE A 45 15.78 0.95 -15.83
C ILE A 45 14.54 0.67 -14.96
N LEU A 46 14.03 1.65 -14.20
CA LEU A 46 12.85 1.46 -13.36
C LEU A 46 11.61 0.90 -14.09
N PRO A 47 11.21 1.41 -15.28
CA PRO A 47 10.01 0.93 -15.97
C PRO A 47 10.22 -0.41 -16.68
N SER A 48 11.47 -0.89 -16.78
CA SER A 48 11.82 -2.18 -17.41
C SER A 48 12.08 -3.29 -16.40
N LEU A 49 11.91 -3.02 -15.09
CA LEU A 49 11.73 -4.09 -14.13
C LEU A 49 10.47 -4.86 -14.53
N PRO A 50 10.57 -6.16 -14.81
CA PRO A 50 9.40 -6.95 -15.12
C PRO A 50 8.42 -6.81 -13.96
N GLN A 51 7.26 -6.22 -14.23
CA GLN A 51 6.07 -6.48 -13.43
C GLN A 51 5.98 -8.00 -13.40
N ARG A 52 6.39 -8.57 -12.27
CA ARG A 52 6.25 -9.99 -12.00
C ARG A 52 4.74 -10.19 -12.01
N ASP A 53 4.21 -10.55 -13.17
CA ASP A 53 2.93 -11.21 -13.27
C ASP A 53 3.08 -12.46 -12.41
N ALA A 54 2.68 -12.31 -11.15
CA ALA A 54 2.44 -13.40 -10.26
C ALA A 54 1.24 -14.12 -10.87
N SER A 55 1.54 -14.98 -11.85
CA SER A 55 0.78 -16.16 -12.20
C SER A 55 0.49 -16.86 -10.89
N THR A 56 -0.67 -16.54 -10.34
CA THR A 56 -1.16 -17.04 -9.08
C THR A 56 -1.61 -18.46 -9.33
N ALA A 57 -0.66 -19.40 -9.27
CA ALA A 57 -0.93 -20.63 -8.55
C ALA A 57 -1.24 -20.19 -7.11
N GLU A 58 -2.48 -19.77 -6.88
CA GLU A 58 -3.00 -19.27 -5.61
C GLU A 58 -2.97 -20.42 -4.61
N ALA A 59 -1.80 -20.58 -4.00
CA ALA A 59 -1.65 -21.41 -2.82
C ALA A 59 -2.73 -20.97 -1.82
N GLU A 60 -3.50 -21.94 -1.34
CA GLU A 60 -4.41 -21.75 -0.23
C GLU A 60 -3.59 -21.18 0.95
N VAL A 61 -3.65 -19.86 1.15
CA VAL A 61 -2.84 -19.21 2.18
C VAL A 61 -3.43 -19.61 3.53
N GLU A 62 -2.84 -20.63 4.16
CA GLU A 62 -3.23 -21.06 5.48
C GLU A 62 -2.62 -20.12 6.53
N PHE A 63 -3.47 -19.33 7.19
CA PHE A 63 -3.02 -18.51 8.31
C PHE A 63 -2.83 -19.39 9.53
N GLN A 64 -1.62 -19.35 10.10
CA GLN A 64 -1.31 -20.05 11.35
C GLN A 64 -0.92 -19.05 12.43
N LEU A 65 -1.45 -19.27 13.64
CA LEU A 65 -1.05 -18.58 14.86
C LEU A 65 -0.66 -19.65 15.88
N ASP A 66 0.57 -19.58 16.41
CA ASP A 66 1.10 -20.57 17.37
C ASP A 66 0.96 -22.03 16.88
N GLY A 67 1.14 -22.27 15.57
CA GLY A 67 1.01 -23.58 14.94
C GLY A 67 -0.42 -24.08 14.77
N ARG A 68 -1.43 -23.24 15.02
CA ARG A 68 -2.86 -23.55 14.79
C ARG A 68 -3.39 -22.78 13.59
N ARG A 69 -4.15 -23.46 12.73
CA ARG A 69 -4.91 -22.81 11.65
C ARG A 69 -5.91 -21.84 12.27
N VAL A 70 -5.89 -20.61 11.78
CA VAL A 70 -6.82 -19.54 12.18
C VAL A 70 -7.52 -19.01 10.96
N THR A 71 -8.79 -18.66 11.16
CA THR A 71 -9.60 -18.05 10.13
C THR A 71 -9.42 -16.53 10.21
N PRO A 72 -8.83 -15.87 9.20
CA PRO A 72 -8.54 -14.44 9.26
C PRO A 72 -9.81 -13.61 9.10
N TRP A 73 -9.96 -12.58 9.93
CA TRP A 73 -11.03 -11.58 9.78
C TRP A 73 -10.41 -10.28 9.30
N LEU A 74 -11.10 -9.54 8.43
CA LEU A 74 -10.58 -8.31 7.83
C LEU A 74 -11.47 -7.12 8.16
N ALA A 75 -10.95 -6.19 8.94
CA ALA A 75 -11.56 -4.88 9.17
C ALA A 75 -11.14 -3.90 8.07
N THR A 76 -12.12 -3.34 7.38
CA THR A 76 -11.95 -2.37 6.30
C THR A 76 -12.73 -1.09 6.62
N ALA A 77 -12.51 -0.02 5.85
CA ALA A 77 -13.31 1.19 5.95
C ALA A 77 -14.81 0.97 5.65
N ALA A 78 -15.15 -0.09 4.91
CA ALA A 78 -16.53 -0.42 4.55
C ALA A 78 -17.21 -1.36 5.57
N GLY A 79 -16.44 -1.99 6.45
CA GLY A 79 -16.96 -2.91 7.46
C GLY A 79 -16.05 -4.09 7.74
N LEU A 80 -16.63 -5.15 8.29
CA LEU A 80 -15.93 -6.37 8.68
C LEU A 80 -16.22 -7.48 7.67
N ALA A 81 -15.18 -7.99 7.02
CA ALA A 81 -15.27 -9.23 6.25
C ALA A 81 -14.88 -10.41 7.16
N ILE A 82 -15.81 -11.35 7.30
CA ILE A 82 -15.59 -12.61 8.02
C ILE A 82 -15.47 -13.74 7.01
N ASP A 83 -14.49 -14.62 7.20
CA ASP A 83 -14.39 -15.89 6.48
C ASP A 83 -15.37 -16.90 7.12
N ALA A 84 -16.66 -16.61 6.97
CA ALA A 84 -17.78 -17.49 7.32
C ALA A 84 -18.67 -17.62 6.08
N PRO A 85 -19.14 -18.83 5.71
CA PRO A 85 -19.99 -19.00 4.53
C PRO A 85 -21.43 -18.48 4.78
N PRO A 86 -22.01 -17.68 3.88
CA PRO A 86 -21.38 -17.02 2.74
C PRO A 86 -20.48 -15.87 3.20
N THR A 87 -19.28 -15.70 2.60
CA THR A 87 -18.37 -14.60 2.95
C THR A 87 -19.11 -13.28 2.78
N THR A 88 -19.45 -12.67 3.91
CA THR A 88 -20.28 -11.49 3.94
C THR A 88 -19.45 -10.34 4.51
N LEU A 89 -19.35 -9.27 3.73
CA LEU A 89 -18.94 -7.98 4.28
C LEU A 89 -20.10 -7.47 5.14
N ILE A 90 -19.87 -7.37 6.44
CA ILE A 90 -20.81 -6.81 7.40
C ILE A 90 -20.55 -5.31 7.48
N PRO A 91 -21.48 -4.45 7.02
CA PRO A 91 -21.32 -2.99 7.09
C PRO A 91 -21.18 -2.51 8.54
N LEU A 92 -20.42 -1.43 8.76
CA LEU A 92 -20.17 -0.89 10.10
C LEU A 92 -21.45 -0.64 10.91
N ASP A 93 -22.46 -0.01 10.28
CA ASP A 93 -23.74 0.33 10.90
C ASP A 93 -24.57 -0.90 11.33
N ARG A 94 -24.22 -2.09 10.81
CA ARG A 94 -24.93 -3.35 11.09
C ARG A 94 -24.16 -4.29 11.99
N MET A 95 -22.87 -4.05 12.26
CA MET A 95 -22.03 -4.98 13.03
C MET A 95 -22.64 -5.39 14.38
N PHE A 96 -23.25 -4.44 15.12
CA PHE A 96 -23.86 -4.72 16.42
C PHE A 96 -25.16 -5.53 16.34
N LEU A 97 -25.81 -5.56 15.18
CA LEU A 97 -27.11 -6.20 14.96
C LEU A 97 -26.98 -7.50 14.15
N ASP A 98 -25.80 -7.78 13.63
CA ASP A 98 -25.56 -8.94 12.78
C ASP A 98 -25.60 -10.25 13.58
N GLN A 99 -26.63 -11.05 13.34
CA GLN A 99 -26.86 -12.30 14.06
C GLN A 99 -25.83 -13.37 13.68
N THR A 100 -25.31 -13.33 12.46
CA THR A 100 -24.31 -14.28 11.98
C THR A 100 -23.00 -14.06 12.72
N LEU A 101 -22.56 -12.80 12.86
CA LEU A 101 -21.40 -12.41 13.64
C LEU A 101 -21.52 -12.86 15.10
N ALA A 102 -22.69 -12.62 15.72
CA ALA A 102 -22.97 -13.05 17.08
C ALA A 102 -22.88 -14.58 17.23
N ALA A 103 -23.45 -15.33 16.28
CA ALA A 103 -23.38 -16.79 16.27
C ALA A 103 -21.95 -17.32 16.10
N THR A 104 -21.16 -16.72 15.20
CA THR A 104 -19.76 -17.08 15.00
C THR A 104 -18.93 -16.82 16.26
N LEU A 105 -19.09 -15.66 16.90
CA LEU A 105 -18.39 -15.33 18.15
C LEU A 105 -18.77 -16.28 19.29
N GLN A 106 -20.06 -16.66 19.41
CA GLN A 106 -20.48 -17.67 20.38
C GLN A 106 -19.86 -19.05 20.09
N GLY A 107 -19.72 -19.43 18.83
CA GLY A 107 -19.01 -20.65 18.42
C GLY A 107 -17.54 -20.62 18.89
N MET A 108 -16.83 -19.55 18.55
CA MET A 108 -15.42 -19.35 18.93
C MET A 108 -15.23 -19.32 20.45
N GLN A 109 -16.19 -18.74 21.19
CA GLN A 109 -16.15 -18.73 22.65
C GLN A 109 -16.15 -20.16 23.22
N ARG A 110 -16.98 -21.05 22.67
CA ARG A 110 -17.09 -22.46 23.11
C ARG A 110 -15.82 -23.25 22.82
N THR A 111 -15.17 -23.00 21.68
CA THR A 111 -13.94 -23.69 21.28
C THR A 111 -12.67 -23.03 21.82
N SER A 112 -12.78 -21.88 22.49
CA SER A 112 -11.66 -21.05 22.96
C SER A 112 -10.68 -20.71 21.83
N GLU A 113 -11.19 -20.52 20.61
CA GLU A 113 -10.40 -20.17 19.45
C GLU A 113 -9.89 -18.72 19.53
N PRO A 114 -8.60 -18.47 19.24
CA PRO A 114 -8.08 -17.11 19.16
C PRO A 114 -8.64 -16.42 17.91
N LEU A 115 -9.06 -15.16 18.05
CA LEU A 115 -9.49 -14.34 16.93
C LEU A 115 -8.29 -13.59 16.35
N VAL A 116 -8.06 -13.72 15.05
CA VAL A 116 -7.03 -12.95 14.34
C VAL A 116 -7.71 -11.93 13.44
N LEU A 117 -7.43 -10.65 13.72
CA LEU A 117 -8.01 -9.51 13.03
C LEU A 117 -6.94 -8.77 12.24
N PHE A 118 -7.09 -8.76 10.93
CA PHE A 118 -6.34 -7.90 10.03
C PHE A 118 -7.06 -6.56 9.87
N ILE A 119 -6.32 -5.47 9.95
CA ILE A 119 -6.84 -4.11 9.89
C ILE A 119 -6.26 -3.44 8.65
N ALA A 120 -7.09 -3.28 7.63
CA ALA A 120 -6.72 -2.53 6.42
C ALA A 120 -6.57 -1.02 6.73
N PRO A 121 -5.89 -0.25 5.85
CA PRO A 121 -5.94 1.20 5.88
C PRO A 121 -7.40 1.70 5.98
N GLY A 122 -7.69 2.55 6.98
CA GLY A 122 -9.05 3.04 7.25
C GLY A 122 -9.98 2.07 7.99
N GLY A 123 -9.57 0.82 8.24
CA GLY A 123 -10.36 -0.19 8.96
C GLY A 123 -10.34 -0.09 10.49
N SER A 124 -9.75 0.97 11.05
CA SER A 124 -9.60 1.10 12.52
C SER A 124 -10.94 1.16 13.24
N GLU A 125 -11.96 1.79 12.64
CA GLU A 125 -13.29 1.89 13.23
C GLU A 125 -13.98 0.53 13.29
N ALA A 126 -13.99 -0.24 12.19
CA ALA A 126 -14.53 -1.60 12.18
C ALA A 126 -13.79 -2.52 13.18
N ALA A 127 -12.47 -2.36 13.30
CA ALA A 127 -11.68 -3.11 14.26
C ALA A 127 -12.06 -2.78 15.71
N PHE A 128 -12.22 -1.49 16.02
CA PHE A 128 -12.64 -1.02 17.33
C PHE A 128 -14.03 -1.55 17.70
N GLN A 129 -15.01 -1.44 16.79
CA GLN A 129 -16.36 -1.95 17.02
C GLN A 129 -16.37 -3.46 17.24
N LEU A 130 -15.61 -4.21 16.42
CA LEU A 130 -15.47 -5.65 16.60
C LEU A 130 -14.88 -5.99 17.98
N GLU A 131 -13.87 -5.28 18.46
CA GLU A 131 -13.27 -5.54 19.78
C GLU A 131 -14.31 -5.40 20.90
N VAL A 132 -15.17 -4.38 20.83
CA VAL A 132 -16.29 -4.17 21.78
C VAL A 132 -17.29 -5.32 21.70
N ILE A 133 -17.70 -5.72 20.48
CA ILE A 133 -18.65 -6.82 20.26
C ILE A 133 -18.06 -8.14 20.77
N ALA A 134 -16.83 -8.48 20.34
CA ALA A 134 -16.13 -9.70 20.73
C ALA A 134 -15.95 -9.80 22.25
N SER A 135 -15.61 -8.69 22.92
CA SER A 135 -15.50 -8.62 24.38
C SER A 135 -16.83 -8.93 25.09
N ARG A 136 -17.96 -8.42 24.57
CA ARG A 136 -19.31 -8.74 25.09
C ARG A 136 -19.65 -10.23 24.94
N HIS A 137 -19.14 -10.87 23.89
CA HIS A 137 -19.27 -12.32 23.66
C HIS A 137 -18.19 -13.15 24.40
N GLY A 138 -17.37 -12.55 25.26
CA GLY A 138 -16.40 -13.26 26.07
C GLY A 138 -15.14 -13.70 25.32
N ILE A 139 -14.90 -13.19 24.11
CA ILE A 139 -13.63 -13.39 23.39
C ILE A 139 -12.57 -12.52 24.05
N ARG A 140 -11.57 -13.17 24.67
CA ARG A 140 -10.50 -12.47 25.43
C ARG A 140 -9.17 -12.38 24.68
N ARG A 141 -9.04 -13.10 23.57
CA ARG A 141 -7.77 -13.22 22.83
C ARG A 141 -8.00 -12.79 21.39
N ILE A 142 -7.77 -11.50 21.15
CA ILE A 142 -7.77 -10.91 19.83
C ILE A 142 -6.32 -10.56 19.47
N ARG A 143 -5.81 -11.10 18.37
CA ARG A 143 -4.54 -10.70 17.78
C ARG A 143 -4.81 -9.78 16.63
N GLN A 144 -4.35 -8.54 16.73
CA GLN A 144 -4.54 -7.53 15.70
C GLN A 144 -3.27 -7.39 14.87
N VAL A 145 -3.42 -7.34 13.54
CA VAL A 145 -2.34 -7.08 12.58
C VAL A 145 -2.76 -5.92 11.71
N ARG A 146 -1.99 -4.83 11.74
CA ARG A 146 -2.21 -3.68 10.85
C ARG A 146 -1.56 -3.97 9.51
N LEU A 147 -2.31 -3.76 8.43
CA LEU A 147 -1.85 -3.96 7.07
C LEU A 147 -1.37 -2.63 6.49
N ASP A 148 -0.29 -2.70 5.72
CA ASP A 148 0.13 -1.61 4.86
C ASP A 148 -0.76 -1.54 3.61
N SER A 149 -0.74 -0.39 2.95
CA SER A 149 -1.43 -0.19 1.67
C SER A 149 -0.99 -1.22 0.63
N GLY A 150 -1.95 -1.92 0.02
CA GLY A 150 -1.71 -2.96 -0.99
C GLY A 150 -1.67 -4.39 -0.45
N CYS A 151 -1.49 -4.60 0.86
CA CYS A 151 -1.51 -5.95 1.47
C CYS A 151 -2.94 -6.49 1.69
N GLU A 152 -3.95 -5.62 1.69
CA GLU A 152 -5.36 -5.96 1.92
C GLU A 152 -5.95 -6.91 0.87
N ARG A 153 -5.48 -6.82 -0.39
CA ARG A 153 -6.04 -7.59 -1.51
C ARG A 153 -5.86 -9.09 -1.32
N THR A 154 -4.70 -9.51 -0.80
CA THR A 154 -4.41 -10.93 -0.54
C THR A 154 -5.32 -11.50 0.55
N ILE A 155 -5.55 -10.73 1.61
CA ILE A 155 -6.43 -11.14 2.71
C ILE A 155 -7.89 -11.16 2.26
N ALA A 156 -8.33 -10.11 1.56
CA ALA A 156 -9.69 -10.03 1.03
C ALA A 156 -10.01 -11.19 0.06
N LEU A 157 -9.06 -11.56 -0.80
CA LEU A 157 -9.18 -12.73 -1.68
C LEU A 157 -9.29 -14.04 -0.88
N HIS A 158 -8.57 -14.17 0.23
CA HIS A 158 -8.69 -15.34 1.09
C HIS A 158 -10.08 -15.42 1.74
N CYS A 159 -10.55 -14.32 2.34
CA CYS A 159 -11.89 -14.27 2.94
C CYS A 159 -12.97 -14.59 1.91
N ALA A 160 -12.87 -14.10 0.67
CA ALA A 160 -13.88 -14.29 -0.37
C ALA A 160 -13.98 -15.71 -0.96
N ARG A 161 -12.98 -16.57 -0.74
CA ARG A 161 -12.82 -17.82 -1.52
C ARG A 161 -13.18 -19.10 -0.81
N ARG A 162 -13.39 -19.11 0.50
CA ARG A 162 -13.60 -20.37 1.20
C ARG A 162 -15.00 -20.91 0.91
N PRO A 163 -15.14 -22.06 0.22
CA PRO A 163 -16.44 -22.69 0.07
C PRO A 163 -16.98 -23.10 1.45
N PRO A 164 -18.31 -23.21 1.61
CA PRO A 164 -18.87 -23.74 2.84
C PRO A 164 -18.21 -25.07 3.18
N LEU A 165 -17.72 -25.20 4.41
CA LEU A 165 -17.28 -26.49 4.93
C LEU A 165 -18.41 -27.48 4.64
N PRO A 166 -18.12 -28.64 4.02
CA PRO A 166 -19.14 -29.66 3.84
C PRO A 166 -19.67 -29.98 5.23
N SER A 167 -20.91 -29.59 5.48
CA SER A 167 -21.62 -29.86 6.72
C SER A 167 -21.42 -31.33 7.02
N GLU A 168 -20.71 -31.64 8.09
CA GLU A 168 -20.68 -32.96 8.68
C GLU A 168 -22.16 -33.33 8.90
N GLN A 169 -22.68 -34.18 8.01
CA GLN A 169 -24.03 -34.71 8.14
C GLN A 169 -24.00 -35.59 9.39
N VAL A 170 -24.32 -34.96 10.53
CA VAL A 170 -24.68 -35.68 11.74
C VAL A 170 -25.98 -36.40 11.42
N ARG A 171 -25.84 -37.71 11.18
CA ARG A 171 -26.92 -38.67 10.99
C ARG A 171 -27.41 -39.19 12.34
#